data_AF-A0A950DAW7-F1
#
_entry.id   AF-A0A950DAW7-F1
#
_cell.length_a   1.000
_cell.length_b   1.000
_cell.length_c   1.000
_cell.angle_alpha   90.00
_cell.angle_beta   90.00
_cell.angle_gamma   90.00
#
_symmetry.space_group_name_H-M   'P 1'
#
loop_
_entity.id
_entity.type
_entity.pdbx_description
1 polymer ?
#
loop_
_entity_poly.entity_id
_entity_poly.type
_entity_poly.pdbx_seq_one_letter_code
_entity_poly.pdbx_strand_id
1 'polypeptide(L)'
;MTSAGLSQIYAGPAAAQLIGVSQIDPRVPDVIGIAQYGVVYTSHKAKIAEHGGDHNEDRNVPILITWPGAKPGLNVTTPVETTQIAPTILELLGLSPSELQAVQIEGTQPLF
;
A
#
# COMPACT_ATOMS: atom_id res chain seq x y z
N MET A 1 -6.05 4.33 -32.81
CA MET A 1 -5.27 3.55 -31.82
C MET A 1 -6.23 3.09 -30.73
N THR A 2 -6.71 1.85 -30.78
CA THR A 2 -7.51 1.26 -29.67
C THR A 2 -6.54 0.60 -28.70
N SER A 3 -6.13 1.34 -27.67
CA SER A 3 -5.41 0.78 -26.52
C SER A 3 -6.43 0.16 -25.57
N ALA A 4 -6.10 -0.97 -24.93
CA ALA A 4 -6.90 -1.57 -23.88
C ALA A 4 -7.00 -0.70 -22.60
N GLY A 5 -6.40 0.50 -22.59
CA GLY A 5 -6.37 1.42 -21.45
C GLY A 5 -5.27 1.08 -20.44
N LEU A 6 -4.30 0.23 -20.81
CA LEU A 6 -3.19 -0.18 -19.96
C LEU A 6 -1.93 0.63 -20.28
N SER A 7 -1.15 0.96 -19.26
CA SER A 7 0.20 1.53 -19.37
C SER A 7 1.28 0.43 -19.35
N GLN A 8 1.04 -0.65 -18.62
CA GLN A 8 1.98 -1.77 -18.49
C GLN A 8 1.26 -3.09 -18.22
N ILE A 9 1.88 -4.21 -18.62
CA ILE A 9 1.42 -5.57 -18.34
C ILE A 9 2.58 -6.35 -17.71
N TYR A 10 2.29 -7.04 -16.63
CA TYR A 10 3.16 -8.00 -15.96
C TYR A 10 2.53 -9.38 -16.10
N ALA A 11 3.30 -10.39 -16.51
CA ALA A 11 2.80 -11.74 -16.73
C ALA A 11 3.70 -12.79 -16.06
N GLY A 12 3.10 -13.89 -15.62
CA GLY A 12 3.78 -15.00 -14.96
C GLY A 12 4.62 -14.53 -13.76
N PRO A 13 5.90 -14.92 -13.66
CA PRO A 13 6.80 -14.53 -12.58
C PRO A 13 6.82 -13.02 -12.24
N ALA A 14 6.66 -12.17 -13.26
CA ALA A 14 6.68 -10.73 -13.08
C ALA A 14 5.44 -10.18 -12.35
N ALA A 15 4.29 -10.88 -12.45
CA ALA A 15 3.08 -10.51 -11.72
C ALA A 15 3.24 -10.75 -10.22
N ALA A 16 3.80 -11.89 -9.82
CA ALA A 16 4.12 -12.19 -8.42
C ALA A 16 5.14 -11.20 -7.84
N GLN A 17 6.19 -10.91 -8.61
CA GLN A 17 7.25 -9.99 -8.20
C GLN A 17 6.72 -8.57 -7.96
N LEU A 18 5.82 -8.09 -8.81
CA LEU A 18 5.21 -6.77 -8.68
C LEU A 18 4.53 -6.55 -7.32
N ILE A 19 3.83 -7.56 -6.81
CA ILE A 19 3.09 -7.48 -5.55
C ILE A 19 3.82 -8.12 -4.35
N GLY A 20 5.08 -8.51 -4.53
CA GLY A 20 5.94 -9.00 -3.45
C GLY A 20 5.56 -10.35 -2.86
N VAL A 21 4.91 -11.24 -3.63
CA VAL A 21 4.48 -12.56 -3.15
C VAL A 21 5.20 -13.69 -3.87
N SER A 22 5.12 -14.90 -3.31
CA SER A 22 5.70 -16.10 -3.92
C SER A 22 5.02 -16.44 -5.25
N GLN A 23 5.80 -16.81 -6.26
CA GLN A 23 5.28 -17.20 -7.59
C GLN A 23 4.44 -18.48 -7.56
N ILE A 24 4.60 -19.32 -6.54
CA ILE A 24 3.83 -20.55 -6.37
C ILE A 24 2.57 -20.33 -5.51
N ASP A 25 2.32 -19.10 -5.05
CA ASP A 25 1.09 -18.79 -4.34
C ASP A 25 -0.08 -18.86 -5.32
N PRO A 26 -1.06 -19.76 -5.10
CA PRO A 26 -2.16 -19.98 -6.04
C PRO A 26 -3.11 -18.78 -6.17
N ARG A 27 -2.95 -17.74 -5.34
CA ARG A 27 -3.74 -16.51 -5.39
C ARG A 27 -3.14 -15.47 -6.34
N VAL A 28 -1.93 -15.68 -6.83
CA VAL A 28 -1.29 -14.78 -7.79
C VAL A 28 -1.98 -14.90 -9.14
N PRO A 29 -2.44 -13.78 -9.74
CA PRO A 29 -2.98 -13.82 -11.09
C PRO A 29 -1.87 -14.07 -12.12
N ASP A 30 -2.21 -14.78 -13.20
CA ASP A 30 -1.28 -15.00 -14.31
C ASP A 30 -0.82 -13.70 -14.97
N VAL A 31 -1.66 -12.65 -14.93
CA VAL A 31 -1.42 -11.35 -15.54
C VAL A 31 -1.93 -10.23 -14.63
N ILE A 32 -1.12 -9.18 -14.47
CA ILE A 32 -1.52 -7.90 -13.86
C ILE A 32 -1.32 -6.80 -14.89
N GLY A 33 -2.38 -6.03 -15.15
CA GLY A 33 -2.32 -4.84 -16.00
C GLY A 33 -2.38 -3.57 -15.14
N ILE A 34 -1.45 -2.64 -15.37
CA ILE A 34 -1.52 -1.30 -14.80
C ILE A 34 -2.35 -0.44 -15.72
N ALA A 35 -3.45 0.10 -15.21
CA ALA A 35 -4.31 1.03 -15.94
C ALA A 35 -3.59 2.36 -16.19
N GLN A 36 -3.90 3.02 -17.31
CA GLN A 36 -3.56 4.42 -17.52
C GLN A 36 -4.34 5.28 -16.52
N TYR A 37 -3.75 6.39 -16.06
CA TYR A 37 -4.43 7.31 -15.15
C TYR A 37 -5.77 7.77 -15.72
N GLY A 38 -6.83 7.71 -14.90
CA GLY A 38 -8.20 8.04 -15.29
C GLY A 38 -8.97 6.92 -16.01
N VAL A 39 -8.38 5.76 -16.25
CA VAL A 39 -9.08 4.59 -16.80
C VAL A 39 -9.66 3.73 -15.67
N VAL A 40 -10.95 3.44 -15.76
CA VAL A 40 -11.66 2.54 -14.84
C VAL A 40 -12.31 1.40 -15.62
N TYR A 41 -11.99 0.15 -15.26
CA TYR A 41 -12.65 -1.03 -15.79
C TYR A 41 -13.92 -1.30 -14.97
N THR A 42 -15.09 -0.90 -15.49
CA THR A 42 -16.37 -1.04 -14.80
C THR A 42 -17.51 -1.43 -15.74
N SER A 43 -18.41 -2.27 -15.26
CA SER A 43 -19.70 -2.54 -15.92
C SER A 43 -20.76 -1.47 -15.62
N HIS A 44 -20.52 -0.59 -14.64
CA HIS A 44 -21.43 0.45 -14.19
C HIS A 44 -20.82 1.85 -14.42
N LYS A 45 -21.42 2.60 -15.35
CA LYS A 45 -20.91 3.92 -15.80
C LYS A 45 -21.16 5.08 -14.83
N ALA A 46 -21.87 4.85 -13.73
CA ALA A 46 -22.17 5.89 -12.75
C ALA A 46 -20.96 6.22 -11.84
N LYS A 47 -19.92 5.37 -11.82
CA LYS A 47 -18.68 5.66 -11.08
C LYS A 47 -17.92 6.82 -11.77
N ILE A 48 -17.65 7.87 -11.02
CA ILE A 48 -16.90 9.05 -11.48
C ILE A 48 -15.46 9.10 -10.97
N ALA A 49 -15.09 8.20 -10.04
CA ALA A 49 -13.75 8.05 -9.49
C ALA A 49 -13.55 6.61 -8.99
N GLU A 50 -12.31 6.15 -8.95
CA GLU A 50 -11.91 4.91 -8.30
C GLU A 50 -10.46 5.02 -7.79
N HIS A 51 -10.08 4.17 -6.85
CA HIS A 51 -8.72 3.98 -6.34
C HIS A 51 -8.20 2.55 -6.61
N GLY A 52 -6.97 2.25 -6.18
CA GLY A 52 -6.37 0.92 -6.28
C GLY A 52 -5.47 0.73 -7.51
N GLY A 53 -5.22 1.80 -8.26
CA GLY A 53 -4.19 1.86 -9.27
C GLY A 53 -2.78 2.00 -8.69
N ASP A 54 -1.80 2.06 -9.59
CA ASP A 54 -0.37 2.19 -9.28
C ASP A 54 0.07 3.66 -9.07
N HIS A 55 -0.88 4.59 -9.16
CA HIS A 55 -0.60 6.02 -9.11
C HIS A 55 -0.37 6.51 -7.65
N ASN A 56 0.45 7.54 -7.48
CA ASN A 56 0.80 8.07 -6.15
C ASN A 56 -0.45 8.52 -5.37
N GLU A 57 -1.42 9.12 -6.04
CA GLU A 57 -2.67 9.64 -5.49
C GLU A 57 -3.60 8.51 -4.99
N ASP A 58 -3.43 7.29 -5.50
CA ASP A 58 -4.16 6.11 -5.05
C ASP A 58 -3.49 5.43 -3.84
N ARG A 59 -2.19 5.68 -3.64
CA ARG A 59 -1.35 4.99 -2.65
C ARG A 59 -0.96 5.86 -1.46
N ASN A 60 -0.80 7.15 -1.66
CA ASN A 60 -0.34 8.09 -0.65
C ASN A 60 -1.55 8.65 0.10
N VAL A 61 -1.72 8.20 1.34
CA VAL A 61 -2.78 8.68 2.24
C VAL A 61 -2.18 9.49 3.39
N PRO A 62 -2.80 10.61 3.80
CA PRO A 62 -2.36 11.35 4.98
C PRO A 62 -2.61 10.52 6.25
N ILE A 63 -1.65 10.52 7.17
CA ILE A 63 -1.76 9.86 8.47
C ILE A 63 -1.78 10.92 9.57
N LEU A 64 -2.75 10.82 10.48
CA LEU A 64 -2.83 11.62 11.71
C LEU A 64 -2.79 10.68 12.91
N ILE A 65 -1.85 10.92 13.83
CA ILE A 65 -1.68 10.14 15.06
C ILE A 65 -1.86 11.04 16.27
N THR A 66 -2.60 10.58 17.27
CA THR A 66 -2.79 11.26 18.56
C THR A 66 -2.76 10.24 19.70
N TRP A 67 -2.16 10.62 20.82
CA TRP A 67 -2.05 9.78 22.03
C TRP A 67 -1.93 10.66 23.29
N PRO A 68 -2.18 10.12 24.49
CA PRO A 68 -1.98 10.87 25.73
C PRO A 68 -0.55 11.42 25.86
N GLY A 69 -0.42 12.74 25.97
CA GLY A 69 0.88 13.41 26.04
C GLY A 69 1.51 13.78 24.68
N ALA A 70 0.83 13.49 23.57
CA ALA A 70 1.26 13.95 22.24
C ALA A 70 1.41 15.48 22.21
N LYS A 71 2.54 15.96 21.67
CA LYS A 71 2.72 17.38 21.40
C LYS A 71 1.93 17.76 20.14
N PRO A 72 0.97 18.70 20.22
CA PRO A 72 0.21 19.10 19.05
C PRO A 72 1.12 19.78 18.02
N GLY A 73 0.76 19.65 16.75
CA GLY A 73 1.40 20.40 15.66
C GLY A 73 2.76 19.88 15.19
N LEU A 74 3.20 18.70 15.64
CA LEU A 74 4.35 18.04 15.02
C LEU A 74 3.97 17.63 13.59
N ASN A 75 4.64 18.22 12.61
CA ASN A 75 4.49 17.88 11.21
C ASN A 75 5.70 17.05 10.77
N VAL A 76 5.47 15.80 10.38
CA VAL A 76 6.51 14.89 9.90
C VAL A 76 6.45 14.88 8.38
N THR A 77 7.48 15.42 7.74
CA THR A 77 7.57 15.51 6.27
C THR A 77 8.43 14.41 5.66
N THR A 78 9.09 13.61 6.48
CA THR A 78 9.78 12.40 6.02
C THR A 78 8.75 11.38 5.54
N PRO A 79 9.02 10.64 4.44
CA PRO A 79 8.16 9.55 4.00
C PRO A 79 7.91 8.57 5.14
N VAL A 80 6.66 8.16 5.29
CA VAL A 80 6.21 7.16 6.25
C VAL A 80 5.42 6.09 5.50
N GLU A 81 5.61 4.84 5.89
CA GLU A 81 4.86 3.71 5.33
C GLU A 81 3.69 3.36 6.24
N THR A 82 2.55 2.98 5.66
CA THR A 82 1.38 2.54 6.45
C THR A 82 1.67 1.29 7.29
N THR A 83 2.65 0.48 6.90
CA THR A 83 3.15 -0.67 7.65
C THR A 83 3.77 -0.28 8.99
N GLN A 84 4.21 0.97 9.17
CA GLN A 84 4.78 1.47 10.42
C GLN A 84 3.72 1.82 11.47
N ILE A 85 2.43 1.87 11.11
CA ILE A 85 1.35 2.24 12.04
C ILE A 85 1.23 1.21 13.16
N ALA A 86 1.13 -0.07 12.83
CA ALA A 86 0.97 -1.14 13.81
C ALA A 86 2.14 -1.22 14.83
N PRO A 87 3.42 -1.24 14.42
CA PRO A 87 4.53 -1.26 15.38
C PRO A 87 4.58 0.00 16.25
N THR A 88 4.25 1.18 15.70
CA THR A 88 4.16 2.42 16.49
C THR A 88 3.06 2.36 17.56
N ILE A 89 1.90 1.76 17.25
CA ILE A 89 0.82 1.57 18.22
C ILE A 89 1.27 0.65 19.36
N LEU A 90 1.97 -0.45 19.06
CA LEU A 90 2.48 -1.36 20.10
C LEU A 90 3.44 -0.63 21.03
N GLU A 91 4.37 0.16 20.48
CA GLU A 91 5.31 0.94 21.29
C GLU A 91 4.60 1.97 22.20
N LEU A 92 3.62 2.69 21.67
CA LEU A 92 2.79 3.61 22.46
C LEU A 92 2.02 2.92 23.59
N LEU A 93 1.70 1.64 23.44
CA LEU A 93 1.05 0.81 24.46
C LEU A 93 2.04 0.14 25.42
N GLY A 94 3.35 0.33 25.23
CA GLY A 94 4.40 -0.34 26.01
C GLY A 94 4.58 -1.82 25.66
N LEU A 95 4.15 -2.23 24.47
CA LEU A 95 4.29 -3.58 23.92
C LEU A 95 5.48 -3.65 22.94
N SER A 96 5.99 -4.85 22.68
CA SER A 96 7.14 -5.00 21.79
C SER A 96 6.70 -5.04 20.33
N PRO A 97 7.22 -4.18 19.44
CA PRO A 97 6.94 -4.25 18.00
C PRO A 97 7.25 -5.62 17.38
N SER A 98 8.21 -6.35 17.95
CA SER A 98 8.59 -7.69 17.50
C SER A 98 7.48 -8.74 17.70
N GLU A 99 6.40 -8.43 18.43
CA GLU A 99 5.23 -9.30 18.52
C GLU A 99 4.47 -9.38 17.19
N LEU A 100 4.70 -8.43 16.28
CA LEU A 100 4.16 -8.49 14.91
C LEU A 100 5.08 -9.35 14.03
N GLN A 101 4.49 -10.38 13.42
CA GLN A 101 5.21 -11.22 12.45
C GLN A 101 5.76 -10.39 11.28
N ALA A 102 5.01 -9.40 10.80
CA ALA A 102 5.45 -8.50 9.73
C ALA A 102 6.73 -7.75 10.10
N VAL A 103 6.87 -7.27 11.35
CA VAL A 103 8.10 -6.61 11.82
C VAL A 103 9.28 -7.57 11.80
N GLN A 104 9.07 -8.82 12.20
CA GLN A 104 10.14 -9.84 12.18
C GLN A 104 10.59 -10.20 10.75
N ILE A 105 9.66 -10.22 9.79
CA ILE A 105 9.92 -10.58 8.39
C ILE A 105 10.51 -9.39 7.61
N GLU A 106 9.92 -8.20 7.77
CA GLU A 106 10.17 -7.02 6.94
C GLU A 106 11.17 -6.06 7.58
N GLY A 107 11.43 -6.17 8.89
CA GLY A 107 12.29 -5.25 9.63
C GLY A 107 11.69 -3.85 9.80
N THR A 108 10.36 -3.71 9.62
CA THR A 108 9.64 -2.44 9.70
C THR A 108 9.81 -1.77 11.06
N GLN A 109 10.25 -0.51 11.04
CA GLN A 109 10.50 0.27 12.25
C GLN A 109 9.29 1.12 12.67
N PRO A 110 9.04 1.30 13.98
CA PRO A 110 8.15 2.35 14.49
C PRO A 110 8.53 3.75 13.96
N LEU A 111 7.59 4.69 14.04
CA LEU A 111 7.79 6.06 13.55
C LEU A 111 8.72 6.91 14.41
N PHE A 112 8.84 6.62 15.71
CA PHE A 112 9.63 7.36 16.68
C PHE A 112 10.04 6.46 17.83
#